data_AF-A0AAU3QQH2-F1
#
_entry.id   AF-A0AAU3QQH2-F1
#
_cell.length_a   1.000
_cell.length_b   1.000
_cell.length_c   1.000
_cell.angle_alpha   90.00
_cell.angle_beta   90.00
_cell.angle_gamma   90.00
#
_symmetry.space_group_name_H-M   'P 1'
#
loop_
_entity.id
_entity.type
_entity.pdbx_description
1 polymer ?
#
loop_
_entity_poly.entity_id
_entity_poly.type
_entity_poly.pdbx_seq_one_letter_code
_entity_poly.pdbx_strand_id
1 'polypeptide(L)'
;MAWDEWEQVKAQVAERHTARLQLNGLPGEGGHADPSGGGGGAGTLRHKGGPWTKAAGTADGLQTSTITVKVDLRKAHDGISSGLAGLSSLGSLKSVLTSWDERLGRVREECSSLEPKLRQVAVDFAEVDAEVAERTKAVVVPGTRRGE
;
A
#
# COMPACT_ATOMS: atom_id res chain seq x y z
N MET A 1 -8.30 -19.15 -28.73
CA MET A 1 -7.33 -18.11 -29.14
C MET A 1 -7.36 -16.91 -28.19
N ALA A 2 -8.40 -16.07 -28.12
CA ALA A 2 -8.42 -14.93 -27.17
C ALA A 2 -8.46 -15.32 -25.66
N TRP A 3 -8.96 -16.51 -25.34
CA TRP A 3 -8.97 -17.04 -23.97
C TRP A 3 -7.59 -17.46 -23.47
N ASP A 4 -6.75 -17.99 -24.36
CA ASP A 4 -5.38 -18.42 -24.05
C ASP A 4 -4.48 -17.20 -23.78
N GLU A 5 -4.72 -16.10 -24.48
CA GLU A 5 -4.09 -14.80 -24.23
C GLU A 5 -4.47 -14.23 -22.86
N TRP A 6 -5.71 -14.43 -22.44
CA TRP A 6 -6.19 -13.97 -21.13
C TRP A 6 -5.56 -14.76 -19.97
N GLU A 7 -5.38 -16.08 -20.13
CA GLU A 7 -4.64 -16.90 -19.16
C GLU A 7 -3.15 -16.53 -19.09
N GLN A 8 -2.51 -16.23 -20.23
CA GLN A 8 -1.12 -15.75 -20.24
C GLN A 8 -0.95 -14.40 -19.51
N VAL A 9 -1.88 -13.47 -19.70
CA VAL A 9 -1.84 -12.17 -19.02
C VAL A 9 -1.98 -12.35 -17.51
N LYS A 10 -2.86 -13.25 -17.04
CA LYS A 10 -2.97 -13.57 -15.61
C LYS A 10 -1.71 -14.20 -15.04
N ALA A 11 -1.10 -15.13 -15.78
CA ALA A 11 0.14 -15.78 -15.36
C ALA A 11 1.29 -14.76 -15.26
N GLN A 12 1.43 -13.85 -16.25
CA GLN A 12 2.44 -12.78 -16.22
C GLN A 12 2.21 -11.79 -15.07
N VAL A 13 0.95 -11.46 -14.76
CA VAL A 13 0.63 -10.58 -13.63
C VAL A 13 0.95 -11.26 -12.30
N ALA A 14 0.64 -12.54 -12.15
CA ALA A 14 0.99 -13.33 -10.97
C ALA A 14 2.51 -13.39 -10.79
N GLU A 15 3.27 -13.69 -11.83
CA GLU A 15 4.73 -13.77 -11.81
C GLU A 15 5.40 -12.43 -11.48
N ARG A 16 4.91 -11.31 -12.05
CA ARG A 16 5.35 -9.96 -11.69
C ARG A 16 5.04 -9.60 -10.24
N HIS A 17 3.93 -10.11 -9.69
CA HIS A 17 3.57 -9.94 -8.29
C HIS A 17 4.53 -10.72 -7.38
N THR A 18 4.88 -11.96 -7.73
CA THR A 18 5.86 -12.78 -7.01
C THR A 18 7.27 -12.18 -7.07
N ALA A 19 7.68 -11.62 -8.22
CA ALA A 19 8.97 -10.95 -8.39
C ALA A 19 9.06 -9.66 -7.54
N ARG A 20 7.96 -8.91 -7.38
CA ARG A 20 7.89 -7.74 -6.48
C ARG A 20 7.89 -8.12 -5.00
N LEU A 21 7.59 -9.37 -4.65
CA LEU A 21 7.67 -9.90 -3.29
C LEU A 21 9.08 -10.42 -2.92
N GLN A 22 10.04 -10.47 -3.87
CA GLN A 22 11.44 -10.75 -3.56
C GLN A 22 12.16 -9.51 -3.01
N LEU A 23 11.69 -9.03 -1.86
CA LEU A 23 12.32 -8.02 -1.02
C LEU A 23 13.32 -8.71 -0.09
N ASN A 24 14.44 -9.22 -0.62
CA ASN A 24 15.67 -9.55 0.14
C ASN A 24 16.82 -9.83 -0.83
N GLY A 25 17.54 -8.78 -1.21
CA GLY A 25 18.76 -8.88 -2.00
C GLY A 25 19.49 -7.55 -2.00
N LEU A 26 20.29 -7.30 -0.97
CA LEU A 26 21.24 -6.19 -0.92
C LEU A 26 22.39 -6.42 -1.91
N PRO A 27 22.98 -5.34 -2.45
CA PRO A 27 24.40 -5.15 -2.22
C PRO A 27 24.79 -3.69 -1.87
N GLY A 28 25.59 -3.56 -0.81
CA GLY A 28 26.87 -2.86 -0.75
C GLY A 28 27.01 -1.38 -1.14
N GLU A 29 27.28 -0.58 -0.10
CA GLU A 29 28.31 0.49 0.00
C GLU A 29 28.23 1.80 -0.79
N GLY A 30 28.38 2.91 -0.04
CA GLY A 30 29.11 4.11 -0.47
C GLY A 30 28.37 5.45 -0.41
N GLY A 31 28.73 6.33 0.54
CA GLY A 31 28.50 7.78 0.40
C GLY A 31 28.31 8.56 1.71
N HIS A 32 29.41 9.09 2.27
CA HIS A 32 29.44 10.07 3.37
C HIS A 32 28.93 11.47 2.96
N ALA A 33 28.28 12.18 3.90
CA ALA A 33 28.37 13.65 4.04
C ALA A 33 28.05 14.09 5.49
N ASP A 34 28.83 15.07 5.97
CA ASP A 34 29.07 15.57 7.34
C ASP A 34 27.86 16.06 8.18
N PRO A 35 27.97 16.14 9.52
CA PRO A 35 26.99 16.77 10.40
C PRO A 35 27.37 18.24 10.70
N SER A 36 26.47 19.18 10.42
CA SER A 36 26.58 20.54 10.96
C SER A 36 25.20 21.18 11.12
N GLY A 37 24.95 21.70 12.33
CA GLY A 37 23.87 22.64 12.61
C GLY A 37 22.78 22.11 13.54
N GLY A 38 22.86 22.48 14.82
CA GLY A 38 21.87 22.17 15.83
C GLY A 38 20.54 22.91 15.65
N GLY A 39 19.50 22.36 16.29
CA GLY A 39 18.18 22.99 16.42
C GLY A 39 17.17 21.96 16.91
N GLY A 40 16.78 22.07 18.18
CA GLY A 40 15.75 21.25 18.79
C GLY A 40 14.44 21.32 18.00
N GLY A 41 13.96 20.17 17.59
CA GLY A 41 12.63 19.96 17.03
C GLY A 41 12.38 18.47 17.15
N ALA A 42 11.20 18.09 17.63
CA ALA A 42 10.73 16.71 17.64
C ALA A 42 11.04 16.11 16.27
N GLY A 43 12.10 15.32 16.23
CA GLY A 43 12.56 14.70 15.00
C GLY A 43 11.40 13.85 14.56
N THR A 44 10.70 14.28 13.52
CA THR A 44 9.88 13.35 12.74
C THR A 44 10.88 12.29 12.32
N LEU A 45 10.90 11.18 13.06
CA LEU A 45 11.74 10.04 12.76
C LEU A 45 11.33 9.63 11.36
N ARG A 46 12.08 10.09 10.36
CA ARG A 46 11.91 9.69 8.97
C ARG A 46 12.43 8.26 8.90
N HIS A 47 11.68 7.33 9.47
CA HIS A 47 11.83 5.93 9.14
C HIS A 47 11.54 5.83 7.64
N LYS A 48 12.54 5.39 6.87
CA LYS A 48 12.39 5.16 5.43
C LYS A 48 11.14 4.29 5.25
N GLY A 49 10.12 4.84 4.59
CA GLY A 49 8.76 4.29 4.45
C GLY A 49 8.64 2.81 4.79
N GLY A 50 8.42 2.52 6.07
CA GLY A 50 8.33 1.16 6.57
C GLY A 50 7.16 0.41 5.94
N PRO A 51 7.08 -0.92 6.11
CA PRO A 51 6.01 -1.73 5.54
C PRO A 51 4.61 -1.17 5.81
N TRP A 52 4.37 -0.66 7.02
CA TRP A 52 3.12 -0.05 7.45
C TRP A 52 2.80 1.28 6.74
N THR A 53 3.79 2.18 6.61
CA THR A 53 3.62 3.45 5.86
C THR A 53 3.38 3.19 4.37
N LYS A 54 4.07 2.20 3.79
CA LYS A 54 3.87 1.80 2.38
C LYS A 54 2.50 1.17 2.17
N ALA A 55 2.04 0.32 3.09
CA ALA A 55 0.70 -0.26 3.06
C ALA A 55 -0.38 0.83 3.19
N ALA A 56 -0.19 1.81 4.08
CA ALA A 56 -1.08 2.96 4.19
C ALA A 56 -1.17 3.76 2.88
N GLY A 57 -0.02 4.09 2.27
CA GLY A 57 0.00 4.76 0.96
C GLY A 57 -0.65 3.94 -0.16
N THR A 58 -0.57 2.61 -0.10
CA THR A 58 -1.28 1.73 -1.05
C THR A 58 -2.79 1.79 -0.83
N ALA A 59 -3.26 1.77 0.42
CA ALA A 59 -4.67 1.92 0.74
C ALA A 59 -5.22 3.28 0.28
N ASP A 60 -4.48 4.38 0.51
CA ASP A 60 -4.82 5.71 0.00
C ASP A 60 -4.92 5.74 -1.54
N GLY A 61 -3.94 5.17 -2.23
CA GLY A 61 -3.94 5.06 -3.69
C GLY A 61 -5.12 4.23 -4.23
N LEU A 62 -5.47 3.13 -3.56
CA LEU A 62 -6.62 2.30 -3.92
C LEU A 62 -7.94 3.06 -3.69
N GLN A 63 -8.08 3.77 -2.57
CA GLN A 63 -9.25 4.61 -2.32
C GLN A 63 -9.44 5.65 -3.43
N THR A 64 -8.35 6.36 -3.79
CA THR A 64 -8.37 7.42 -4.80
C THR A 64 -8.69 6.87 -6.19
N SER A 65 -8.00 5.82 -6.62
CA SER A 65 -8.25 5.19 -7.93
C SER A 65 -9.67 4.62 -8.02
N THR A 66 -10.22 4.09 -6.94
CA THR A 66 -11.59 3.58 -6.89
C THR A 66 -12.62 4.69 -7.12
N ILE A 67 -12.40 5.90 -6.61
CA ILE A 67 -13.27 7.06 -6.90
C ILE A 67 -13.31 7.34 -8.40
N THR A 68 -12.13 7.39 -9.04
CA THR A 68 -12.00 7.62 -10.49
C THR A 68 -12.70 6.52 -11.29
N VAL A 69 -12.42 5.24 -10.97
CA VAL A 69 -13.04 4.09 -11.67
C VAL A 69 -14.56 4.11 -11.55
N LYS A 70 -15.13 4.48 -10.40
CA LYS A 70 -16.59 4.60 -10.24
C LYS A 70 -17.18 5.68 -11.16
N VAL A 71 -16.50 6.82 -11.30
CA VAL A 71 -16.93 7.90 -12.20
C VAL A 71 -16.87 7.43 -13.66
N ASP A 72 -15.76 6.81 -14.05
CA ASP A 72 -15.56 6.35 -15.42
C ASP A 72 -16.53 5.23 -15.81
N LEU A 73 -16.80 4.30 -14.89
CA LEU A 73 -17.78 3.24 -15.08
C LEU A 73 -19.19 3.80 -15.33
N ARG A 74 -19.62 4.79 -14.54
CA ARG A 74 -20.91 5.47 -14.75
C ARG A 74 -20.97 6.17 -16.11
N LYS A 75 -19.95 6.95 -16.45
CA LYS A 75 -19.87 7.65 -17.75
C LYS A 75 -19.91 6.68 -18.93
N ALA A 76 -19.17 5.57 -18.86
CA ALA A 76 -19.16 4.55 -19.91
C ALA A 76 -20.55 3.93 -20.08
N HIS A 77 -21.24 3.66 -18.97
CA HIS A 77 -22.59 3.11 -19.00
C HIS A 77 -23.60 4.11 -19.59
N ASP A 78 -23.54 5.38 -19.19
CA ASP A 78 -24.39 6.44 -19.75
C ASP A 78 -24.20 6.56 -21.26
N GLY A 79 -22.95 6.51 -21.74
CA GLY A 79 -22.60 6.59 -23.16
C GLY A 79 -23.15 5.47 -24.04
N ILE A 80 -23.41 4.29 -23.47
CA ILE A 80 -23.92 3.12 -24.21
C ILE A 80 -25.44 2.96 -24.05
N SER A 81 -26.03 3.55 -23.00
CA SER A 81 -27.43 3.35 -22.62
C SER A 81 -28.45 3.75 -23.71
N SER A 82 -28.17 4.80 -24.48
CA SER A 82 -29.01 5.27 -25.58
C SER A 82 -29.04 4.30 -26.77
N GLY A 83 -27.90 3.70 -27.10
CA GLY A 83 -27.77 2.72 -28.18
C GLY A 83 -28.40 1.36 -27.86
N LEU A 84 -28.69 1.08 -26.58
CA LEU A 84 -29.31 -0.16 -26.12
C LEU A 84 -30.82 -0.02 -25.82
N ALA A 85 -31.43 1.11 -26.19
CA ALA A 85 -32.86 1.32 -25.93
C ALA A 85 -33.72 0.23 -26.61
N GLY A 86 -34.64 -0.37 -25.85
CA GLY A 86 -35.52 -1.44 -26.32
C GLY A 86 -34.92 -2.85 -26.23
N LEU A 87 -33.61 -3.00 -25.97
CA LEU A 87 -33.00 -4.30 -25.73
C LEU A 87 -33.18 -4.71 -24.26
N SER A 88 -33.60 -5.96 -24.03
CA SER A 88 -33.73 -6.53 -22.68
C SER A 88 -32.39 -6.57 -21.92
N SER A 89 -31.27 -6.66 -22.64
CA SER A 89 -29.91 -6.62 -22.08
C SER A 89 -29.57 -5.32 -21.35
N LEU A 90 -30.26 -4.21 -21.65
CA LEU A 90 -30.06 -2.94 -20.94
C LEU A 90 -30.42 -3.05 -19.45
N GLY A 91 -31.45 -3.82 -19.11
CA GLY A 91 -31.83 -4.08 -17.72
C GLY A 91 -30.73 -4.83 -16.97
N SER A 92 -30.17 -5.88 -17.60
CA SER A 92 -29.05 -6.64 -17.05
C SER A 92 -27.81 -5.78 -16.86
N LEU A 93 -27.48 -4.91 -17.82
CA LEU A 93 -26.33 -4.02 -17.74
C LEU A 93 -26.44 -3.03 -16.57
N LYS A 94 -27.64 -2.46 -16.34
CA LYS A 94 -27.91 -1.59 -15.19
C LYS A 94 -27.74 -2.30 -13.85
N SER A 95 -28.18 -3.56 -13.76
CA SER A 95 -28.00 -4.39 -12.56
C SER A 95 -26.50 -4.66 -12.30
N VAL A 96 -25.74 -4.96 -13.34
CA VAL A 96 -24.28 -5.12 -13.28
C VAL A 96 -23.61 -3.83 -12.82
N LEU A 97 -23.97 -2.67 -13.40
CA LEU A 97 -23.45 -1.36 -12.98
C LEU A 97 -23.67 -1.13 -11.47
N THR A 98 -24.89 -1.38 -10.99
CA THR A 98 -25.25 -1.19 -9.58
C THR A 98 -24.39 -2.08 -8.67
N SER A 99 -24.27 -3.37 -9.00
CA SER A 99 -23.44 -4.32 -8.25
C SER A 99 -21.97 -3.90 -8.19
N TRP A 100 -21.40 -3.42 -9.31
CA TRP A 100 -20.04 -2.90 -9.33
C TRP A 100 -19.87 -1.62 -8.52
N ASP A 101 -20.83 -0.69 -8.60
CA ASP A 101 -20.78 0.56 -7.84
C ASP A 101 -20.73 0.32 -6.33
N GLU A 102 -21.55 -0.63 -5.85
CA GLU A 102 -21.58 -1.07 -4.45
C GLU A 102 -20.29 -1.76 -4.03
N ARG A 103 -19.79 -2.72 -4.85
CA ARG A 103 -18.54 -3.45 -4.56
C ARG A 103 -17.34 -2.51 -4.48
N LEU A 104 -17.22 -1.61 -5.44
CA LEU A 104 -16.18 -0.57 -5.44
C LEU A 104 -16.37 0.41 -4.28
N GLY A 105 -17.61 0.72 -3.90
CA GLY A 105 -17.92 1.48 -2.68
C GLY A 105 -17.33 0.84 -1.43
N ARG A 106 -17.58 -0.46 -1.23
CA ARG A 106 -17.03 -1.22 -0.09
C ARG A 106 -15.50 -1.26 -0.10
N VAL A 107 -14.88 -1.50 -1.25
CA VAL A 107 -13.40 -1.48 -1.37
C VAL A 107 -12.83 -0.13 -0.94
N ARG A 108 -13.45 0.97 -1.39
CA ARG A 108 -13.05 2.33 -1.02
C ARG A 108 -13.17 2.56 0.49
N GLU A 109 -14.29 2.16 1.08
CA GLU A 109 -14.55 2.31 2.52
C GLU A 109 -13.54 1.52 3.36
N GLU A 110 -13.25 0.27 2.98
CA GLU A 110 -12.23 -0.53 3.65
C GLU A 110 -10.84 0.10 3.53
N CYS A 111 -10.45 0.56 2.34
CA CYS A 111 -9.16 1.24 2.16
C CYS A 111 -9.07 2.53 2.99
N SER A 112 -10.15 3.31 3.03
CA SER A 112 -10.25 4.54 3.83
C SER A 112 -10.17 4.27 5.33
N SER A 113 -10.70 3.14 5.79
CA SER A 113 -10.62 2.67 7.18
C SER A 113 -9.23 2.12 7.54
N LEU A 114 -8.58 1.42 6.62
CA LEU A 114 -7.27 0.79 6.82
C LEU A 114 -6.12 1.81 6.80
N GLU A 115 -6.16 2.79 5.90
CA GLU A 115 -5.11 3.80 5.73
C GLU A 115 -4.65 4.44 7.04
N PRO A 116 -5.53 5.04 7.87
CA PRO A 116 -5.10 5.70 9.11
C PRO A 116 -4.64 4.68 10.17
N LYS A 117 -5.24 3.49 10.20
CA LYS A 117 -4.83 2.41 11.13
C LYS A 117 -3.41 1.94 10.84
N LEU A 118 -3.08 1.76 9.56
CA LEU A 118 -1.74 1.35 9.12
C LEU A 118 -0.71 2.44 9.43
N ARG A 119 -1.08 3.73 9.33
CA ARG A 119 -0.20 4.81 9.80
C ARG A 119 0.01 4.79 11.30
N GLN A 120 -1.06 4.56 12.08
CA GLN A 120 -0.95 4.48 13.53
C GLN A 120 -0.01 3.36 13.97
N VAL A 121 -0.15 2.17 13.38
CA VAL A 121 0.76 1.04 13.64
C VAL A 121 2.22 1.42 13.34
N ALA A 122 2.47 2.18 12.27
CA ALA A 122 3.82 2.66 11.97
C ALA A 122 4.40 3.57 13.07
N VAL A 123 3.56 4.41 13.68
CA VAL A 123 3.94 5.27 14.81
C VAL A 123 4.20 4.42 16.05
N ASP A 124 3.27 3.55 16.41
CA ASP A 124 3.33 2.73 17.63
C ASP A 124 4.60 1.86 17.64
N PHE A 125 4.93 1.19 16.52
CA PHE A 125 6.14 0.38 16.43
C PHE A 125 7.42 1.23 16.49
N ALA A 126 7.42 2.43 15.92
CA ALA A 126 8.58 3.32 15.99
C ALA A 126 8.86 3.80 17.42
N GLU A 127 7.81 4.07 18.20
CA GLU A 127 7.92 4.42 19.62
C GLU A 127 8.46 3.26 20.45
N VAL A 128 7.94 2.04 20.24
CA VAL A 128 8.42 0.82 20.92
C VAL A 128 9.88 0.54 20.58
N ASP A 129 10.27 0.61 19.31
CA ASP A 129 11.64 0.39 18.88
C ASP A 129 12.61 1.40 19.53
N ALA A 130 12.20 2.67 19.63
CA ALA A 130 12.98 3.70 20.30
C ALA A 130 13.14 3.41 21.80
N GLU A 131 12.07 3.02 22.49
CA GLU A 131 12.11 2.66 23.91
C GLU A 131 13.03 1.45 24.17
N VAL A 132 12.92 0.41 23.35
CA VAL A 132 13.76 -0.80 23.45
C VAL A 132 15.23 -0.46 23.19
N ALA A 133 15.51 0.40 22.21
CA ALA A 133 16.87 0.84 21.92
C ALA A 133 17.49 1.57 23.12
N GLU A 134 16.74 2.48 23.77
CA GLU A 134 17.21 3.18 24.97
C GLU A 134 17.43 2.22 26.15
N ARG A 135 16.51 1.30 26.40
CA ARG A 135 16.67 0.27 27.45
C ARG A 135 17.88 -0.61 27.19
N THR A 136 18.15 -0.97 25.94
CA THR A 136 19.32 -1.81 25.57
C THR A 136 20.63 -1.06 25.82
N LYS A 137 20.71 0.23 25.49
CA LYS A 137 21.89 1.07 25.79
C LYS A 137 22.16 1.19 27.28
N ALA A 138 21.12 1.16 28.11
CA ALA A 138 21.24 1.23 29.56
C ALA A 138 21.79 -0.06 30.21
N VAL A 139 21.80 -1.19 29.49
CA VAL A 139 22.37 -2.45 30.00
C VAL A 139 23.89 -2.44 29.85
N VAL A 140 24.59 -2.25 30.98
CA VAL A 140 26.04 -2.44 31.06
C VAL A 140 26.32 -3.93 31.28
N VAL A 141 26.91 -4.60 30.29
CA VAL A 141 27.43 -5.97 30.46
C VAL A 141 28.78 -5.90 31.17
N PRO A 142 28.94 -6.46 32.39
CA PRO A 142 30.24 -6.55 33.04
C PRO A 142 31.19 -7.35 32.15
N GLY A 143 32.35 -6.78 31.84
CA GLY A 143 33.28 -7.31 30.85
C GLY A 143 33.62 -8.78 31.08
N THR A 144 33.55 -9.58 30.02
CA THR A 144 34.25 -10.86 29.95
C THR A 144 35.71 -10.57 30.26
N ARG A 145 36.16 -11.02 31.43
CA ARG A 145 37.53 -10.92 31.89
C ARG A 145 38.44 -11.55 30.82
N ARG A 146 39.11 -10.71 30.05
CA ARG A 146 40.24 -11.12 29.22
C ARG A 146 41.38 -11.44 30.18
N GLY A 147 41.72 -12.72 30.29
CA GLY A 147 42.88 -13.20 31.03
C GLY A 147 42.62 -14.56 31.64
N GLU A 148 42.97 -15.61 30.90
CA GLU A 148 44.15 -16.46 31.13
C GLU A 148 44.49 -17.22 29.83
#